data_AF-A0A6L5GGP5-F1
#
_entry.id   AF-A0A6L5GGP5-F1
#
_cell.length_a   1.000
_cell.length_b   1.000
_cell.length_c   1.000
_cell.angle_alpha   90.00
_cell.angle_beta   90.00
_cell.angle_gamma   90.00
#
_symmetry.space_group_name_H-M   'P 1'
#
loop_
_entity.id
_entity.type
_entity.pdbx_description
1 polymer ?
#
loop_
_entity_poly.entity_id
_entity_poly.type
_entity_poly.pdbx_seq_one_letter_code
_entity_poly.pdbx_strand_id
1 'polypeptide(L)'
;MQPVVTPVPALAIRPLRPVRHRRPRLFLFRAELLQTLSEGVYGHRHEHIDVRKYNPHRERTTDMEHVFGNRHSRRTLFTAAGAVALGAAAAPLAGPGSALAQTGSPVGWATQNGGTTGGSGGGTTTVTSASAFASAVSGDARKIVRVSGTIQISGMVRVGSNTTIVGNSGATLTGGGLTLRTVSNVIIQNLRFRGYADDGINVEERSRNIWIDHNTFEPGTDGACDIKRESDFITVSWNRFNGTDKTCLLGHSDSHTVDRGKLRVSYHHNYFNGTTQRTPRVRFAEPVHVYNNYYANVRSYCIATTMDAGVINEGNYFENCNRTVDIGQGDSGPGRIVSRNNHVVNSPAPVSRGSVAGVPYGFQLDTPSQVKSIVSGGAGAR
;
A
#
# COMPACT_ATOMS: atom_id res chain seq x y z
N MET A 1 -47.31 -28.28 68.60
CA MET A 1 -46.02 -28.14 67.89
C MET A 1 -45.71 -26.66 67.76
N GLN A 2 -44.78 -26.15 68.56
CA GLN A 2 -44.24 -24.78 68.44
C GLN A 2 -42.79 -24.89 67.95
N PRO A 3 -42.31 -24.01 67.07
CA PRO A 3 -40.96 -24.10 66.54
C PRO A 3 -39.95 -23.54 67.54
N VAL A 4 -38.96 -24.37 67.90
CA VAL A 4 -37.79 -23.99 68.68
C VAL A 4 -36.83 -23.23 67.76
N VAL A 5 -36.54 -21.97 68.11
CA VAL A 5 -35.53 -21.14 67.41
C VAL A 5 -34.23 -21.22 68.19
N THR A 6 -33.21 -21.84 67.60
CA THR A 6 -31.83 -21.84 68.12
C THR A 6 -31.06 -20.61 67.60
N PRO A 7 -30.37 -19.83 68.46
CA PRO A 7 -29.59 -18.68 68.01
C PRO A 7 -28.24 -19.09 67.40
N VAL A 8 -27.90 -18.45 66.28
CA VAL A 8 -26.60 -18.56 65.57
C VAL A 8 -25.56 -17.64 66.26
N PRO A 9 -24.31 -18.09 66.50
CA PRO A 9 -23.28 -17.25 67.11
C PRO A 9 -22.77 -16.16 66.16
N ALA A 10 -22.63 -14.94 66.71
CA ALA A 10 -22.14 -13.76 66.00
C ALA A 10 -20.64 -13.86 65.66
N LEU A 11 -20.30 -13.60 64.39
CA LEU A 11 -18.94 -13.52 63.89
C LEU A 11 -18.32 -12.16 64.30
N ALA A 12 -17.30 -12.20 65.15
CA ALA A 12 -16.58 -11.00 65.60
C ALA A 12 -15.74 -10.39 64.45
N ILE A 13 -16.11 -9.17 64.03
CA ILE A 13 -15.35 -8.36 63.07
C ILE A 13 -14.14 -7.75 63.80
N ARG A 14 -12.92 -8.13 63.39
CA ARG A 14 -11.68 -7.49 63.88
C ARG A 14 -11.51 -6.10 63.26
N PRO A 15 -11.11 -5.07 64.02
CA PRO A 15 -10.85 -3.74 63.48
C PRO A 15 -9.56 -3.72 62.63
N LEU A 16 -9.66 -3.13 61.44
CA LEU A 16 -8.53 -2.88 60.53
C LEU A 16 -7.57 -1.85 61.14
N ARG A 17 -6.27 -2.17 61.15
CA ARG A 17 -5.20 -1.24 61.56
C ARG A 17 -5.02 -0.14 60.49
N PRO A 18 -4.73 1.11 60.89
CA PRO A 18 -4.49 2.20 59.95
C PRO A 18 -3.17 2.00 59.19
N VAL A 19 -3.24 2.02 57.86
CA VAL A 19 -2.07 2.02 56.97
C VAL A 19 -1.44 3.40 56.99
N ARG A 20 -0.18 3.49 57.43
CA ARG A 20 0.63 4.72 57.35
C ARG A 20 1.07 4.95 55.90
N HIS A 21 0.62 6.05 55.30
CA HIS A 21 1.17 6.57 54.05
C HIS A 21 2.65 6.90 54.21
N ARG A 22 3.53 6.17 53.51
CA ARG A 22 4.91 6.60 53.25
C ARG A 22 4.93 7.36 51.93
N ARG A 23 5.42 8.60 51.97
CA ARG A 23 5.66 9.49 50.83
C ARG A 23 6.62 8.82 49.83
N PRO A 24 6.42 8.97 48.50
CA PRO A 24 7.40 8.49 47.53
C PRO A 24 8.69 9.32 47.63
N ARG A 25 9.82 8.63 47.70
CA ARG A 25 11.16 9.21 47.58
C ARG A 25 11.40 9.56 46.12
N LEU A 26 11.68 10.84 45.88
CA LEU A 26 12.16 11.40 44.62
C LEU A 26 13.54 10.75 44.31
N PHE A 27 13.60 9.89 43.29
CA PHE A 27 14.88 9.44 42.73
C PHE A 27 15.36 10.50 41.75
N LEU A 28 16.35 11.30 42.17
CA LEU A 28 17.18 12.07 41.24
C LEU A 28 18.05 11.08 40.45
N PHE A 29 17.79 10.93 39.16
CA PHE A 29 18.79 10.41 38.22
C PHE A 29 19.68 11.57 37.78
N ARG A 30 20.96 11.48 38.18
CA ARG A 30 22.05 12.35 37.74
C ARG A 30 22.47 11.87 36.35
N ALA A 31 22.31 12.71 35.32
CA ALA A 31 22.89 12.47 34.01
C ALA A 31 24.35 12.96 34.03
N GLU A 32 25.30 12.04 34.08
CA GLU A 32 26.70 12.33 33.80
C GLU A 32 26.94 12.19 32.30
N LEU A 33 27.20 13.34 31.67
CA LEU A 33 27.56 13.51 30.27
C LEU A 33 29.07 13.20 30.14
N LEU A 34 29.41 12.04 29.59
CA LEU A 34 30.78 11.72 29.17
C LEU A 34 30.93 12.06 27.69
N GLN A 35 31.63 13.16 27.45
CA GLN A 35 32.10 13.61 26.15
C GLN A 35 33.43 12.91 25.89
N THR A 36 33.55 12.15 24.80
CA THR A 36 34.86 11.73 24.29
C THR A 36 34.91 12.03 22.80
N LEU A 37 35.86 12.88 22.47
CA LEU A 37 36.24 13.34 21.14
C LEU A 37 36.91 12.20 20.36
N SER A 38 36.62 12.13 19.07
CA SER A 38 37.54 11.58 18.08
C SER A 38 37.46 12.47 16.84
N GLU A 39 38.51 13.26 16.65
CA GLU A 39 38.78 14.03 15.45
C GLU A 39 39.00 13.11 14.25
N GLY A 40 38.65 13.59 13.06
CA GLY A 40 38.76 12.87 11.80
C GLY A 40 38.46 13.76 10.60
N VAL A 41 39.32 14.77 10.44
CA VAL A 41 39.67 15.54 9.23
C VAL A 41 39.01 15.09 7.93
N TYR A 42 38.22 15.97 7.30
CA TYR A 42 38.28 16.21 5.84
C TYR A 42 37.74 17.62 5.56
N GLY A 43 38.65 18.53 5.26
CA GLY A 43 38.31 19.86 4.77
C GLY A 43 37.93 19.81 3.30
N HIS A 44 36.82 20.47 2.94
CA HIS A 44 36.67 21.03 1.60
C HIS A 44 35.98 22.39 1.68
N ARG A 45 36.55 23.29 0.88
CA ARG A 45 36.35 24.73 0.83
C ARG A 45 34.93 25.07 0.39
N HIS A 46 34.32 26.03 1.09
CA HIS A 46 33.20 26.79 0.58
C HIS A 46 33.72 27.85 -0.39
N GLU A 47 33.38 27.73 -1.67
CA GLU A 47 33.44 28.85 -2.60
C GLU A 47 32.05 29.47 -2.74
N HIS A 48 32.03 30.76 -2.42
CA HIS A 48 30.95 31.71 -2.65
C HIS A 48 30.60 31.77 -4.14
N ILE A 49 29.33 31.56 -4.48
CA ILE A 49 28.78 32.01 -5.77
C ILE A 49 27.99 33.30 -5.50
N ASP A 50 28.55 34.39 -6.02
CA ASP A 50 27.98 35.73 -6.05
C ASP A 50 26.84 35.77 -7.10
N VAL A 51 25.63 36.10 -6.66
CA VAL A 51 24.46 36.28 -7.53
C VAL A 51 24.28 37.76 -7.77
N ARG A 52 24.82 38.27 -8.89
CA ARG A 52 24.45 39.59 -9.43
C ARG A 52 23.99 39.50 -10.88
N LYS A 53 22.70 39.78 -11.03
CA LYS A 53 22.07 40.65 -12.04
C LYS A 53 22.65 40.63 -13.46
N TYR A 54 21.90 40.06 -14.40
CA TYR A 54 21.73 40.70 -15.71
C TYR A 54 20.42 40.27 -16.40
N ASN A 55 19.54 41.24 -16.63
CA ASN A 55 18.49 41.28 -17.64
C ASN A 55 18.57 42.70 -18.21
N PRO A 56 18.58 42.88 -19.54
CA PRO A 56 17.43 43.58 -20.13
C PRO A 56 17.00 43.06 -21.51
N HIS A 57 15.67 42.89 -21.65
CA HIS A 57 14.79 43.46 -22.69
C HIS A 57 15.42 44.04 -23.98
N ARG A 58 14.93 43.65 -25.18
CA ARG A 58 13.83 44.32 -25.94
C ARG A 58 13.76 43.86 -27.42
N GLU A 59 12.52 43.66 -27.87
CA GLU A 59 11.90 44.02 -29.17
C GLU A 59 12.61 43.73 -30.51
N ARG A 60 11.92 42.96 -31.38
CA ARG A 60 11.32 43.53 -32.60
C ARG A 60 10.29 42.62 -33.28
N THR A 61 9.16 43.23 -33.59
CA THR A 61 8.07 42.82 -34.49
C THR A 61 8.43 43.11 -35.95
N THR A 62 7.86 42.34 -36.89
CA THR A 62 7.49 42.77 -38.27
C THR A 62 6.67 41.66 -38.95
N ASP A 63 5.34 41.77 -38.84
CA ASP A 63 4.36 41.98 -39.92
C ASP A 63 4.54 41.42 -41.35
N MET A 64 3.43 40.79 -41.79
CA MET A 64 2.73 40.88 -43.10
C MET A 64 3.44 40.25 -44.34
N GLU A 65 2.78 39.63 -45.33
CA GLU A 65 1.38 39.59 -45.75
C GLU A 65 1.15 38.43 -46.77
N HIS A 66 -0.07 37.89 -46.77
CA HIS A 66 -0.92 37.43 -47.90
C HIS A 66 -0.31 36.90 -49.22
N VAL A 67 -0.78 35.71 -49.67
CA VAL A 67 -1.33 35.49 -51.04
C VAL A 67 -2.45 34.44 -51.03
N PHE A 68 -3.60 34.80 -51.62
CA PHE A 68 -4.77 33.99 -51.94
C PHE A 68 -4.56 33.06 -53.15
N GLY A 69 -5.27 31.93 -53.23
CA GLY A 69 -5.35 31.13 -54.46
C GLY A 69 -6.41 30.04 -54.42
N ASN A 70 -7.47 30.20 -55.21
CA ASN A 70 -8.74 29.49 -55.17
C ASN A 70 -8.82 28.31 -56.18
N ARG A 71 -9.74 27.36 -55.91
CA ARG A 71 -10.47 26.45 -56.85
C ARG A 71 -9.68 25.44 -57.72
N HIS A 72 -10.06 24.16 -57.65
CA HIS A 72 -11.15 23.61 -58.46
C HIS A 72 -11.39 22.09 -58.22
N SER A 73 -12.68 21.76 -58.21
CA SER A 73 -13.29 20.43 -58.33
C SER A 73 -12.73 19.58 -59.48
N ARG A 74 -12.61 18.26 -59.26
CA ARG A 74 -13.09 17.24 -60.22
C ARG A 74 -13.25 15.87 -59.57
N ARG A 75 -14.47 15.34 -59.72
CA ARG A 75 -14.89 13.95 -59.50
C ARG A 75 -14.21 13.03 -60.51
N THR A 76 -13.76 11.85 -60.07
CA THR A 76 -13.60 10.69 -60.93
C THR A 76 -14.09 9.46 -60.18
N LEU A 77 -15.18 8.86 -60.67
CA LEU A 77 -15.65 7.53 -60.27
C LEU A 77 -14.66 6.48 -60.79
N PHE A 78 -14.29 5.54 -59.93
CA PHE A 78 -13.79 4.23 -60.36
C PHE A 78 -14.74 3.16 -59.86
N THR A 79 -15.45 2.54 -60.80
CA THR A 79 -16.09 1.23 -60.62
C THR A 79 -15.04 0.14 -60.80
N ALA A 80 -14.83 -0.70 -59.79
CA ALA A 80 -14.09 -1.95 -59.93
C ALA A 80 -14.91 -3.08 -59.31
N ALA A 81 -15.31 -4.02 -60.17
CA ALA A 81 -15.77 -5.34 -59.81
C ALA A 81 -14.56 -6.22 -59.46
N GLY A 82 -14.69 -7.17 -58.53
CA GLY A 82 -13.70 -8.23 -58.41
C GLY A 82 -13.67 -8.99 -57.08
N ALA A 83 -14.11 -10.25 -57.17
CA ALA A 83 -13.60 -11.44 -56.48
C ALA A 83 -13.70 -11.53 -54.94
N VAL A 84 -14.60 -12.41 -54.50
CA VAL A 84 -14.53 -13.07 -53.19
C VAL A 84 -13.37 -14.07 -53.22
N ALA A 85 -12.26 -13.74 -52.57
CA ALA A 85 -11.18 -14.67 -52.30
C ALA A 85 -11.34 -15.24 -50.88
N LEU A 86 -11.58 -16.55 -50.79
CA LEU A 86 -11.46 -17.34 -49.55
C LEU A 86 -9.99 -17.40 -49.15
N GLY A 87 -9.55 -16.46 -48.28
CA GLY A 87 -8.24 -16.50 -47.65
C GLY A 87 -8.28 -17.38 -46.41
N ALA A 88 -7.63 -18.54 -46.47
CA ALA A 88 -7.34 -19.35 -45.29
C ALA A 88 -6.50 -18.52 -44.29
N ALA A 89 -7.04 -18.30 -43.10
CA ALA A 89 -6.32 -17.63 -42.02
C ALA A 89 -5.18 -18.53 -41.53
N ALA A 90 -3.95 -18.23 -41.93
CA ALA A 90 -2.76 -18.78 -41.29
C ALA A 90 -2.72 -18.26 -39.84
N ALA A 91 -2.83 -19.16 -38.86
CA ALA A 91 -2.61 -18.82 -37.47
C ALA A 91 -1.16 -18.33 -37.30
N PRO A 92 -0.90 -17.19 -36.63
CA PRO A 92 0.45 -16.76 -36.38
C PRO A 92 1.10 -17.72 -35.38
N LEU A 93 2.23 -18.30 -35.78
CA LEU A 93 3.13 -19.03 -34.89
C LEU A 93 3.51 -18.13 -33.71
N ALA A 94 3.22 -18.61 -32.49
CA ALA A 94 3.63 -17.96 -31.26
C ALA A 94 5.16 -17.90 -31.18
N GLY A 95 5.72 -16.70 -31.28
CA GLY A 95 7.12 -16.42 -30.97
C GLY A 95 7.40 -16.52 -29.46
N PRO A 96 8.66 -16.64 -29.05
CA PRO A 96 9.00 -16.78 -27.64
C PRO A 96 8.79 -15.46 -26.89
N GLY A 97 8.01 -15.52 -25.80
CA GLY A 97 7.95 -14.50 -24.76
C GLY A 97 6.95 -13.36 -24.99
N SER A 98 5.64 -13.62 -24.83
CA SER A 98 4.68 -12.54 -24.61
C SER A 98 4.96 -11.87 -23.26
N ALA A 99 5.60 -10.71 -23.31
CA ALA A 99 5.76 -9.82 -22.17
C ALA A 99 4.39 -9.45 -21.58
N LEU A 100 4.24 -9.51 -20.25
CA LEU A 100 3.00 -9.13 -19.61
C LEU A 100 2.80 -7.60 -19.74
N ALA A 101 1.66 -7.21 -20.32
CA ALA A 101 1.14 -5.86 -20.18
C ALA A 101 0.55 -5.68 -18.78
N GLN A 102 0.35 -4.43 -18.33
CA GLN A 102 -0.46 -4.15 -17.15
C GLN A 102 -1.78 -4.94 -17.25
N THR A 103 -2.10 -5.74 -16.23
CA THR A 103 -3.30 -6.57 -16.25
C THR A 103 -4.43 -5.91 -15.47
N GLY A 104 -5.58 -5.71 -16.11
CA GLY A 104 -6.82 -5.31 -15.45
C GLY A 104 -6.92 -3.83 -15.05
N SER A 105 -7.88 -3.56 -14.17
CA SER A 105 -8.17 -2.24 -13.60
C SER A 105 -8.44 -2.40 -12.10
N PRO A 106 -8.11 -1.40 -11.28
CA PRO A 106 -8.35 -1.49 -9.84
C PRO A 106 -9.85 -1.58 -9.54
N VAL A 107 -10.17 -2.21 -8.41
CA VAL A 107 -11.43 -2.03 -7.68
C VAL A 107 -11.09 -1.32 -6.37
N GLY A 108 -12.06 -0.64 -5.76
CA GLY A 108 -11.85 0.01 -4.48
C GLY A 108 -11.34 1.45 -4.59
N TRP A 109 -10.65 1.92 -3.56
CA TRP A 109 -10.34 3.33 -3.39
C TRP A 109 -9.45 3.93 -4.50
N ALA A 110 -8.60 3.14 -5.16
CA ALA A 110 -7.81 3.60 -6.31
C ALA A 110 -8.64 3.97 -7.55
N THR A 111 -9.93 3.59 -7.60
CA THR A 111 -10.87 4.00 -8.67
C THR A 111 -11.45 5.39 -8.46
N GLN A 112 -11.39 5.90 -7.23
CA GLN A 112 -11.98 7.17 -6.84
C GLN A 112 -11.02 8.31 -7.19
N ASN A 113 -11.46 9.57 -7.02
CA ASN A 113 -10.61 10.75 -7.28
C ASN A 113 -9.99 10.77 -8.69
N GLY A 114 -10.77 10.46 -9.71
CA GLY A 114 -10.31 10.39 -11.10
C GLY A 114 -9.62 9.08 -11.50
N GLY A 115 -9.47 8.12 -10.58
CA GLY A 115 -8.98 6.79 -10.87
C GLY A 115 -7.45 6.67 -10.92
N THR A 116 -6.96 5.47 -11.24
CA THR A 116 -5.54 5.15 -11.31
C THR A 116 -5.25 4.45 -12.64
N THR A 117 -4.44 5.08 -13.47
CA THR A 117 -4.09 4.63 -14.84
C THR A 117 -2.58 4.42 -15.03
N GLY A 118 -1.78 4.79 -14.03
CA GLY A 118 -0.33 4.66 -14.06
C GLY A 118 0.27 5.42 -15.24
N GLY A 119 1.14 4.74 -15.98
CA GLY A 119 1.79 5.25 -17.18
C GLY A 119 1.07 5.00 -18.49
N SER A 120 -0.23 4.67 -18.47
CA SER A 120 -1.01 4.45 -19.69
C SER A 120 -0.87 5.63 -20.67
N GLY A 121 -0.64 5.32 -21.95
CA GLY A 121 -0.33 6.30 -22.99
C GLY A 121 1.10 6.85 -22.97
N GLY A 122 1.96 6.36 -22.08
CA GLY A 122 3.39 6.67 -22.01
C GLY A 122 4.26 5.67 -22.78
N GLY A 123 5.56 6.01 -22.91
CA GLY A 123 6.56 5.12 -23.49
C GLY A 123 6.84 3.91 -22.59
N THR A 124 7.23 2.79 -23.19
CA THR A 124 7.58 1.56 -22.46
C THR A 124 9.07 1.29 -22.51
N THR A 125 9.69 1.04 -21.36
CA THR A 125 11.11 0.69 -21.23
C THR A 125 11.25 -0.60 -20.43
N THR A 126 12.08 -1.53 -20.90
CA THR A 126 12.44 -2.74 -20.13
C THR A 126 13.78 -2.53 -19.45
N VAL A 127 13.87 -2.88 -18.16
CA VAL A 127 15.07 -2.70 -17.35
C VAL A 127 15.50 -4.02 -16.71
N THR A 128 16.82 -4.20 -16.62
CA THR A 128 17.48 -5.42 -16.10
C THR A 128 18.59 -5.10 -15.10
N SER A 129 18.82 -3.82 -14.79
CA SER A 129 19.85 -3.36 -13.84
C SER A 129 19.32 -2.28 -12.91
N ALA A 130 19.99 -2.10 -11.77
CA ALA A 130 19.57 -1.15 -10.74
C ALA A 130 19.57 0.30 -11.23
N SER A 131 20.63 0.69 -11.95
CA SER A 131 20.77 2.05 -12.49
C SER A 131 19.73 2.34 -13.57
N ALA A 132 19.45 1.39 -14.45
CA ALA A 132 18.41 1.50 -15.46
C ALA A 132 17.02 1.60 -14.82
N PHE A 133 16.75 0.76 -13.81
CA PHE A 133 15.50 0.79 -13.06
C PHE A 133 15.29 2.15 -12.37
N ALA A 134 16.25 2.60 -11.56
CA ALA A 134 16.16 3.86 -10.82
C ALA A 134 15.96 5.06 -11.77
N SER A 135 16.67 5.07 -12.91
CA SER A 135 16.51 6.12 -13.91
C SER A 135 15.11 6.09 -14.54
N ALA A 136 14.64 4.90 -14.95
CA ALA A 136 13.39 4.74 -15.66
C ALA A 136 12.14 5.06 -14.82
N VAL A 137 12.18 4.84 -13.50
CA VAL A 137 11.04 5.10 -12.60
C VAL A 137 10.98 6.53 -12.06
N SER A 138 12.00 7.34 -12.31
CA SER A 138 12.09 8.72 -11.82
C SER A 138 11.28 9.72 -12.66
N GLY A 139 10.91 10.87 -12.08
CA GLY A 139 10.20 11.97 -12.76
C GLY A 139 8.74 11.68 -13.10
N ASP A 140 8.00 12.67 -13.60
CA ASP A 140 6.52 12.62 -13.64
C ASP A 140 5.87 12.40 -15.01
N ALA A 141 6.65 12.29 -16.08
CA ALA A 141 6.12 11.95 -17.41
C ALA A 141 5.37 10.60 -17.38
N ARG A 142 4.40 10.38 -18.26
CA ARG A 142 3.76 9.05 -18.35
C ARG A 142 4.76 8.00 -18.82
N LYS A 143 4.93 6.91 -18.06
CA LYS A 143 5.87 5.84 -18.41
C LYS A 143 5.47 4.46 -17.92
N ILE A 144 5.79 3.44 -18.71
CA ILE A 144 5.67 2.03 -18.35
C ILE A 144 7.08 1.46 -18.23
N VAL A 145 7.42 0.95 -17.05
CA VAL A 145 8.71 0.34 -16.75
C VAL A 145 8.49 -1.16 -16.54
N ARG A 146 9.02 -1.97 -17.46
CA ARG A 146 9.01 -3.43 -17.35
C ARG A 146 10.27 -3.92 -16.66
N VAL A 147 10.12 -4.66 -15.57
CA VAL A 147 11.25 -5.27 -14.86
C VAL A 147 11.45 -6.69 -15.37
N SER A 148 12.68 -7.03 -15.76
CA SER A 148 13.06 -8.37 -16.21
C SER A 148 14.15 -8.96 -15.33
N GLY A 149 13.91 -10.18 -14.83
CA GLY A 149 14.86 -10.89 -13.98
C GLY A 149 14.94 -10.33 -12.56
N THR A 150 16.03 -10.66 -11.87
CA THR A 150 16.30 -10.15 -10.52
C THR A 150 17.16 -8.90 -10.61
N ILE A 151 16.66 -7.77 -10.08
CA ILE A 151 17.41 -6.53 -9.94
C ILE A 151 17.68 -6.28 -8.46
N GLN A 152 18.96 -6.25 -8.10
CA GLN A 152 19.38 -5.84 -6.77
C GLN A 152 19.43 -4.31 -6.70
N ILE A 153 18.50 -3.71 -5.97
CA ILE A 153 18.45 -2.28 -5.66
C ILE A 153 18.94 -2.04 -4.23
N SER A 154 19.26 -0.78 -3.92
CA SER A 154 19.73 -0.36 -2.60
C SER A 154 18.87 0.79 -2.07
N GLY A 155 18.53 0.74 -0.78
CA GLY A 155 17.70 1.75 -0.15
C GLY A 155 16.29 1.83 -0.76
N MET A 156 15.69 3.01 -0.67
CA MET A 156 14.34 3.28 -1.17
C MET A 156 14.40 4.02 -2.50
N VAL A 157 14.17 3.32 -3.60
CA VAL A 157 14.14 3.92 -4.95
C VAL A 157 12.89 4.77 -5.10
N ARG A 158 13.08 6.05 -5.42
CA ARG A 158 11.98 7.01 -5.58
C ARG A 158 11.28 6.81 -6.92
N VAL A 159 9.98 6.55 -6.86
CA VAL A 159 9.11 6.43 -8.03
C VAL A 159 8.39 7.76 -8.26
N GLY A 160 8.38 8.25 -9.50
CA GLY A 160 7.66 9.46 -9.89
C GLY A 160 6.21 9.21 -10.32
N SER A 161 5.44 10.29 -10.49
CA SER A 161 4.03 10.21 -10.86
C SER A 161 3.81 9.60 -12.25
N ASN A 162 2.57 9.18 -12.54
CA ASN A 162 2.18 8.66 -13.85
C ASN A 162 3.03 7.47 -14.33
N THR A 163 3.34 6.57 -13.40
CA THR A 163 4.25 5.44 -13.64
C THR A 163 3.52 4.12 -13.48
N THR A 164 3.66 3.22 -14.44
CA THR A 164 3.35 1.80 -14.27
C THR A 164 4.67 1.04 -14.17
N ILE A 165 4.94 0.41 -13.03
CA ILE A 165 6.02 -0.56 -12.89
C ILE A 165 5.38 -1.95 -12.94
N VAL A 166 5.77 -2.76 -13.91
CA VAL A 166 5.23 -4.12 -14.08
C VAL A 166 6.36 -5.13 -14.24
N GLY A 167 6.32 -6.21 -13.48
CA GLY A 167 7.27 -7.31 -13.64
C GLY A 167 6.91 -8.21 -14.81
N ASN A 168 7.91 -8.62 -15.59
CA ASN A 168 7.81 -9.84 -16.40
C ASN A 168 7.82 -11.09 -15.50
N SER A 169 7.54 -12.27 -16.05
CA SER A 169 7.54 -13.50 -15.25
C SER A 169 8.87 -13.68 -14.50
N GLY A 170 8.77 -13.93 -13.19
CA GLY A 170 9.92 -14.07 -12.29
C GLY A 170 10.62 -12.77 -11.89
N ALA A 171 10.12 -11.61 -12.30
CA ALA A 171 10.72 -10.32 -11.97
C ALA A 171 10.80 -10.10 -10.46
N THR A 172 12.00 -9.77 -9.97
CA THR A 172 12.29 -9.64 -8.55
C THR A 172 13.09 -8.36 -8.29
N LEU A 173 12.65 -7.56 -7.32
CA LEU A 173 13.44 -6.51 -6.71
C LEU A 173 13.97 -7.02 -5.36
N THR A 174 15.28 -6.93 -5.16
CA THR A 174 15.94 -7.42 -3.93
C THR A 174 16.87 -6.37 -3.35
N GLY A 175 17.13 -6.41 -2.05
CA GLY A 175 18.09 -5.53 -1.35
C GLY A 175 17.54 -4.17 -0.93
N GLY A 176 16.48 -3.69 -1.57
CA GLY A 176 15.84 -2.41 -1.28
C GLY A 176 14.37 -2.41 -1.68
N GLY A 177 13.72 -1.25 -1.54
CA GLY A 177 12.29 -1.07 -1.78
C GLY A 177 11.98 0.17 -2.59
N LEU A 178 10.69 0.49 -2.69
CA LEU A 178 10.18 1.63 -3.45
C LEU A 178 9.57 2.68 -2.53
N THR A 179 9.91 3.95 -2.73
CA THR A 179 9.24 5.08 -2.06
C THR A 179 8.43 5.91 -3.05
N LEU A 180 7.14 6.05 -2.75
CA LEU A 180 6.18 6.88 -3.47
C LEU A 180 5.85 8.05 -2.53
N ARG A 181 6.54 9.17 -2.73
CA ARG A 181 6.47 10.33 -1.83
C ARG A 181 6.04 11.57 -2.60
N THR A 182 4.89 12.14 -2.27
CA THR A 182 4.30 13.30 -2.97
C THR A 182 4.06 13.02 -4.47
N VAL A 183 3.57 11.83 -4.79
CA VAL A 183 3.30 11.42 -6.17
C VAL A 183 1.85 11.00 -6.36
N SER A 184 1.42 10.92 -7.62
CA SER A 184 0.10 10.41 -7.92
C SER A 184 0.05 9.55 -9.16
N ASN A 185 -1.00 8.74 -9.28
CA ASN A 185 -1.27 7.93 -10.45
C ASN A 185 -0.13 6.92 -10.71
N VAL A 186 0.08 5.99 -9.78
CA VAL A 186 1.15 4.98 -9.87
C VAL A 186 0.57 3.56 -9.76
N ILE A 187 1.07 2.66 -10.59
CA ILE A 187 0.73 1.23 -10.57
C ILE A 187 2.02 0.44 -10.33
N ILE A 188 1.97 -0.49 -9.38
CA ILE A 188 3.07 -1.43 -9.09
C ILE A 188 2.50 -2.84 -9.17
N GLN A 189 2.93 -3.59 -10.18
CA GLN A 189 2.29 -4.86 -10.51
C GLN A 189 3.29 -5.99 -10.79
N ASN A 190 2.93 -7.21 -10.39
CA ASN A 190 3.63 -8.43 -10.77
C ASN A 190 5.13 -8.48 -10.38
N LEU A 191 5.50 -7.90 -9.25
CA LEU A 191 6.88 -7.92 -8.75
C LEU A 191 7.01 -8.78 -7.50
N ARG A 192 8.12 -9.52 -7.39
CA ARG A 192 8.56 -10.09 -6.11
C ARG A 192 9.50 -9.12 -5.40
N PHE A 193 9.25 -8.87 -4.12
CA PHE A 193 10.09 -8.09 -3.22
C PHE A 193 10.67 -9.01 -2.14
N ARG A 194 11.99 -8.97 -1.92
CA ARG A 194 12.64 -9.71 -0.84
C ARG A 194 13.91 -9.04 -0.34
N GLY A 195 14.27 -9.28 0.93
CA GLY A 195 15.53 -8.78 1.48
C GLY A 195 15.69 -7.26 1.41
N TYR A 196 14.58 -6.52 1.43
CA TYR A 196 14.59 -5.05 1.49
C TYR A 196 15.03 -4.60 2.89
N ALA A 197 15.95 -3.63 2.94
CA ALA A 197 16.57 -3.17 4.18
C ALA A 197 15.69 -2.22 5.03
N ASP A 198 14.63 -1.68 4.44
CA ASP A 198 13.65 -0.78 5.06
C ASP A 198 12.23 -1.34 4.80
N ASP A 199 11.40 -0.64 4.02
CA ASP A 199 10.10 -1.13 3.55
C ASP A 199 10.20 -1.78 2.15
N GLY A 200 9.32 -2.71 1.81
CA GLY A 200 9.19 -3.22 0.44
C GLY A 200 8.61 -2.15 -0.49
N ILE A 201 7.47 -1.58 -0.08
CA ILE A 201 6.85 -0.39 -0.68
C ILE A 201 6.44 0.56 0.43
N ASN A 202 6.83 1.83 0.31
CA ASN A 202 6.44 2.91 1.21
C ASN A 202 5.71 4.01 0.42
N VAL A 203 4.45 4.26 0.76
CA VAL A 203 3.62 5.33 0.19
C VAL A 203 3.41 6.42 1.23
N GLU A 204 3.84 7.64 0.93
CA GLU A 204 3.85 8.72 1.92
C GLU A 204 3.71 10.13 1.32
N GLU A 205 3.59 11.11 2.23
CA GLU A 205 3.56 12.55 1.96
C GLU A 205 2.54 12.94 0.88
N ARG A 206 1.26 12.69 1.17
CA ARG A 206 0.10 13.05 0.32
C ARG A 206 0.10 12.36 -1.05
N SER A 207 0.73 11.20 -1.15
CA SER A 207 0.68 10.39 -2.36
C SER A 207 -0.72 9.80 -2.57
N ARG A 208 -1.19 9.75 -3.81
CA ARG A 208 -2.60 9.40 -4.07
C ARG A 208 -2.85 8.69 -5.39
N ASN A 209 -3.96 7.96 -5.48
CA ASN A 209 -4.34 7.21 -6.68
C ASN A 209 -3.25 6.20 -7.05
N ILE A 210 -3.09 5.20 -6.16
CA ILE A 210 -2.03 4.19 -6.28
C ILE A 210 -2.66 2.80 -6.26
N TRP A 211 -2.17 1.92 -7.13
CA TRP A 211 -2.61 0.54 -7.21
C TRP A 211 -1.41 -0.41 -7.06
N ILE A 212 -1.43 -1.22 -6.00
CA ILE A 212 -0.40 -2.21 -5.67
C ILE A 212 -1.03 -3.57 -5.86
N ASP A 213 -0.68 -4.26 -6.95
CA ASP A 213 -1.43 -5.40 -7.45
C ASP A 213 -0.57 -6.61 -7.83
N HIS A 214 -1.02 -7.83 -7.51
CA HIS A 214 -0.30 -9.06 -7.92
C HIS A 214 1.19 -9.08 -7.57
N ASN A 215 1.61 -8.45 -6.47
CA ASN A 215 2.99 -8.51 -6.02
C ASN A 215 3.19 -9.65 -5.01
N THR A 216 4.41 -10.14 -4.87
CA THR A 216 4.78 -11.05 -3.78
C THR A 216 5.79 -10.38 -2.87
N PHE A 217 5.49 -10.31 -1.58
CA PHE A 217 6.38 -9.82 -0.54
C PHE A 217 6.88 -11.01 0.28
N GLU A 218 8.18 -11.21 0.26
CA GLU A 218 8.92 -12.15 1.11
C GLU A 218 9.58 -11.37 2.26
N PRO A 219 10.17 -12.04 3.27
CA PRO A 219 10.74 -11.36 4.42
C PRO A 219 11.77 -10.27 4.05
N GLY A 220 11.65 -9.14 4.73
CA GLY A 220 12.59 -8.02 4.76
C GLY A 220 12.68 -7.44 6.17
N THR A 221 13.26 -6.26 6.33
CA THR A 221 13.62 -5.71 7.66
C THR A 221 12.47 -4.97 8.36
N ASP A 222 11.74 -4.07 7.67
CA ASP A 222 10.63 -3.31 8.24
C ASP A 222 9.26 -3.68 7.64
N GLY A 223 8.50 -2.71 7.11
CA GLY A 223 7.18 -2.91 6.55
C GLY A 223 7.23 -3.60 5.19
N ALA A 224 6.29 -4.49 4.87
CA ALA A 224 6.17 -4.97 3.49
C ALA A 224 5.56 -3.89 2.60
N CYS A 225 4.42 -3.32 3.01
CA CYS A 225 3.69 -2.30 2.27
C CYS A 225 3.08 -1.27 3.24
N ASP A 226 3.78 -0.16 3.43
CA ASP A 226 3.39 0.90 4.36
C ASP A 226 2.77 2.09 3.63
N ILE A 227 1.69 2.63 4.21
CA ILE A 227 0.93 3.77 3.68
C ILE A 227 0.71 4.76 4.81
N LYS A 228 1.23 5.98 4.68
CA LYS A 228 1.27 6.96 5.77
C LYS A 228 1.18 8.40 5.27
N ARG A 229 1.11 9.35 6.20
CA ARG A 229 1.30 10.79 5.96
C ARG A 229 0.36 11.33 4.89
N GLU A 230 -0.93 11.27 5.20
CA GLU A 230 -2.03 11.83 4.41
C GLU A 230 -2.15 11.27 2.99
N SER A 231 -1.48 10.16 2.70
CA SER A 231 -1.67 9.42 1.45
C SER A 231 -3.12 8.94 1.33
N ASP A 232 -3.62 8.75 0.10
CA ASP A 232 -5.07 8.57 -0.07
C ASP A 232 -5.44 7.89 -1.39
N PHE A 233 -6.64 7.32 -1.46
CA PHE A 233 -7.15 6.65 -2.68
C PHE A 233 -6.24 5.53 -3.18
N ILE A 234 -6.04 4.51 -2.35
CA ILE A 234 -5.09 3.42 -2.65
C ILE A 234 -5.80 2.07 -2.62
N THR A 235 -5.46 1.19 -3.55
CA THR A 235 -5.89 -0.21 -3.54
C THR A 235 -4.67 -1.11 -3.46
N VAL A 236 -4.68 -2.03 -2.51
CA VAL A 236 -3.73 -3.12 -2.34
C VAL A 236 -4.49 -4.42 -2.63
N SER A 237 -4.28 -5.01 -3.80
CA SER A 237 -5.07 -6.16 -4.26
C SER A 237 -4.26 -7.31 -4.80
N TRP A 238 -4.76 -8.54 -4.64
CA TRP A 238 -4.15 -9.73 -5.25
C TRP A 238 -2.67 -9.92 -4.91
N ASN A 239 -2.16 -9.31 -3.83
CA ASN A 239 -0.78 -9.48 -3.42
C ASN A 239 -0.64 -10.71 -2.53
N ARG A 240 0.56 -11.30 -2.51
CA ARG A 240 0.91 -12.38 -1.59
C ARG A 240 1.99 -11.90 -0.62
N PHE A 241 1.69 -11.93 0.66
CA PHE A 241 2.63 -11.66 1.74
C PHE A 241 3.00 -12.98 2.41
N ASN A 242 4.24 -13.43 2.22
CA ASN A 242 4.71 -14.72 2.68
C ASN A 242 5.76 -14.51 3.78
N GLY A 243 5.40 -14.83 5.03
CA GLY A 243 6.36 -14.87 6.13
C GLY A 243 6.83 -13.51 6.66
N THR A 244 6.27 -12.39 6.18
CA THR A 244 6.63 -11.04 6.63
C THR A 244 6.26 -10.82 8.10
N ASP A 245 7.09 -10.12 8.86
CA ASP A 245 6.75 -9.76 10.25
C ASP A 245 5.79 -8.55 10.28
N LYS A 246 6.34 -7.35 10.05
CA LYS A 246 5.59 -6.10 9.95
C LYS A 246 5.08 -5.97 8.52
N THR A 247 3.80 -6.26 8.29
CA THR A 247 3.30 -6.46 6.92
C THR A 247 2.79 -5.16 6.28
N CYS A 248 1.66 -4.62 6.74
CA CYS A 248 1.01 -3.44 6.20
C CYS A 248 0.64 -2.46 7.31
N LEU A 249 1.41 -1.38 7.46
CA LEU A 249 1.05 -0.26 8.32
C LEU A 249 0.25 0.79 7.54
N LEU A 250 -0.92 1.18 8.06
CA LEU A 250 -1.74 2.26 7.55
C LEU A 250 -1.85 3.35 8.62
N GLY A 251 -1.09 4.43 8.45
CA GLY A 251 -0.92 5.48 9.45
C GLY A 251 0.18 5.13 10.47
N HIS A 252 1.24 5.95 10.50
CA HIS A 252 2.51 5.55 11.14
C HIS A 252 2.63 5.90 12.63
N SER A 253 1.97 6.96 13.09
CA SER A 253 2.16 7.52 14.43
C SER A 253 0.82 7.89 15.06
N ASP A 254 0.68 7.64 16.37
CA ASP A 254 -0.50 8.03 17.16
C ASP A 254 -0.64 9.55 17.33
N SER A 255 0.43 10.31 17.05
CA SER A 255 0.42 11.78 17.10
C SER A 255 0.20 12.45 15.75
N HIS A 256 0.20 11.69 14.64
CA HIS A 256 0.01 12.25 13.29
C HIS A 256 -1.48 12.39 12.94
N THR A 257 -2.19 13.18 13.74
CA THR A 257 -3.66 13.31 13.68
C THR A 257 -4.19 13.92 12.39
N VAL A 258 -3.34 14.54 11.58
CA VAL A 258 -3.68 15.06 10.24
C VAL A 258 -4.00 13.96 9.23
N ASP A 259 -3.75 12.68 9.57
CA ASP A 259 -4.22 11.52 8.80
C ASP A 259 -5.76 11.36 8.81
N ARG A 260 -6.48 12.03 9.73
CA ARG A 260 -7.95 11.99 9.79
C ARG A 260 -8.57 12.52 8.51
N GLY A 261 -9.54 11.79 7.96
CA GLY A 261 -10.18 12.14 6.67
C GLY A 261 -9.27 11.93 5.45
N LYS A 262 -8.21 11.14 5.60
CA LYS A 262 -7.29 10.67 4.55
C LYS A 262 -7.14 9.14 4.69
N LEU A 263 -6.10 8.57 4.08
CA LEU A 263 -5.75 7.15 4.20
C LEU A 263 -6.89 6.21 3.77
N ARG A 264 -7.67 6.59 2.75
CA ARG A 264 -8.72 5.73 2.21
C ARG A 264 -8.07 4.63 1.38
N VAL A 265 -8.01 3.43 1.96
CA VAL A 265 -7.34 2.27 1.38
C VAL A 265 -8.27 1.06 1.32
N SER A 266 -8.21 0.34 0.22
CA SER A 266 -8.86 -0.95 0.03
C SER A 266 -7.82 -2.06 0.04
N TYR A 267 -8.04 -3.11 0.84
CA TYR A 267 -7.26 -4.34 0.82
C TYR A 267 -8.18 -5.47 0.36
N HIS A 268 -7.92 -6.06 -0.81
CA HIS A 268 -8.75 -7.19 -1.25
C HIS A 268 -8.02 -8.28 -2.00
N HIS A 269 -8.49 -9.52 -1.83
CA HIS A 269 -7.93 -10.70 -2.48
C HIS A 269 -6.42 -10.87 -2.22
N ASN A 270 -5.90 -10.30 -1.14
CA ASN A 270 -4.52 -10.52 -0.74
C ASN A 270 -4.42 -11.84 0.02
N TYR A 271 -3.30 -12.52 -0.17
CA TYR A 271 -2.95 -13.72 0.57
C TYR A 271 -1.90 -13.37 1.64
N PHE A 272 -2.30 -13.36 2.91
CA PHE A 272 -1.41 -13.21 4.06
C PHE A 272 -1.09 -14.59 4.64
N ASN A 273 0.08 -15.14 4.29
CA ASN A 273 0.46 -16.50 4.65
C ASN A 273 1.69 -16.52 5.56
N GLY A 274 1.53 -17.03 6.79
CA GLY A 274 2.61 -17.14 7.75
C GLY A 274 3.16 -15.78 8.20
N THR A 275 2.41 -14.70 8.00
CA THR A 275 2.79 -13.36 8.45
C THR A 275 2.70 -13.26 9.96
N THR A 276 3.46 -12.35 10.57
CA THR A 276 3.37 -12.16 12.03
C THR A 276 2.25 -11.20 12.41
N GLN A 277 2.22 -10.00 11.82
CA GLN A 277 1.32 -8.93 12.26
C GLN A 277 1.06 -7.87 11.18
N ARG A 278 0.13 -6.95 11.48
CA ARG A 278 -0.22 -5.76 10.69
C ARG A 278 -0.78 -6.12 9.32
N THR A 279 -1.90 -6.83 9.25
CA THR A 279 -2.50 -7.25 7.96
C THR A 279 -3.94 -6.76 7.74
N PRO A 280 -4.24 -5.45 7.79
CA PRO A 280 -3.36 -4.32 8.12
C PRO A 280 -3.46 -3.89 9.61
N ARG A 281 -2.51 -3.05 10.07
CA ARG A 281 -2.70 -2.22 11.28
C ARG A 281 -3.06 -0.80 10.85
N VAL A 282 -4.20 -0.29 11.32
CA VAL A 282 -4.82 0.95 10.82
C VAL A 282 -4.94 1.98 11.93
N ARG A 283 -4.54 3.23 11.63
CA ARG A 283 -4.73 4.44 12.45
C ARG A 283 -5.50 5.50 11.68
N PHE A 284 -6.44 6.17 12.34
CA PHE A 284 -7.22 7.35 11.89
C PHE A 284 -8.05 7.21 10.61
N ALA A 285 -7.65 6.34 9.69
CA ALA A 285 -8.26 6.16 8.38
C ALA A 285 -9.72 5.73 8.51
N GLU A 286 -10.60 6.38 7.75
CA GLU A 286 -11.99 5.99 7.66
C GLU A 286 -12.64 6.42 6.33
N PRO A 287 -13.38 5.51 5.66
CA PRO A 287 -13.43 4.07 5.91
C PRO A 287 -12.32 3.33 5.16
N VAL A 288 -11.70 2.36 5.84
CA VAL A 288 -10.81 1.36 5.23
C VAL A 288 -11.63 0.11 4.92
N HIS A 289 -11.46 -0.44 3.72
CA HIS A 289 -12.24 -1.59 3.28
C HIS A 289 -11.33 -2.81 3.11
N VAL A 290 -11.51 -3.81 3.95
CA VAL A 290 -10.73 -5.06 3.99
C VAL A 290 -11.67 -6.21 3.64
N TYR A 291 -11.60 -6.72 2.41
CA TYR A 291 -12.54 -7.73 1.94
C TYR A 291 -11.94 -8.83 1.06
N ASN A 292 -12.55 -10.02 1.07
CA ASN A 292 -12.10 -11.21 0.31
C ASN A 292 -10.59 -11.52 0.46
N ASN A 293 -9.94 -11.15 1.55
CA ASN A 293 -8.55 -11.53 1.79
C ASN A 293 -8.50 -12.91 2.43
N TYR A 294 -7.42 -13.65 2.15
CA TYR A 294 -7.13 -14.92 2.78
C TYR A 294 -5.99 -14.76 3.78
N TYR A 295 -6.31 -14.98 5.05
CA TYR A 295 -5.37 -15.01 6.17
C TYR A 295 -5.09 -16.45 6.57
N ALA A 296 -3.84 -16.88 6.48
CA ALA A 296 -3.43 -18.22 6.86
C ALA A 296 -2.22 -18.17 7.79
N ASN A 297 -2.30 -18.85 8.93
CA ASN A 297 -1.18 -19.05 9.85
C ASN A 297 -0.59 -17.73 10.38
N VAL A 298 -1.45 -16.75 10.67
CA VAL A 298 -1.01 -15.44 11.18
C VAL A 298 -0.62 -15.54 12.65
N ARG A 299 0.64 -15.22 12.98
CA ARG A 299 1.25 -15.57 14.28
C ARG A 299 0.80 -14.69 15.45
N SER A 300 0.57 -13.40 15.24
CA SER A 300 0.18 -12.45 16.30
C SER A 300 -1.26 -11.99 16.13
N TYR A 301 -1.53 -11.14 15.13
CA TYR A 301 -2.87 -10.65 14.82
C TYR A 301 -3.00 -10.34 13.34
N CYS A 302 -4.20 -10.51 12.78
CA CYS A 302 -4.49 -10.13 11.41
C CYS A 302 -4.72 -8.62 11.30
N ILE A 303 -5.95 -8.19 11.55
CA ILE A 303 -6.37 -6.79 11.40
C ILE A 303 -6.30 -6.10 12.77
N ALA A 304 -5.69 -4.92 12.84
CA ALA A 304 -5.79 -4.05 14.02
C ALA A 304 -6.40 -2.71 13.65
N THR A 305 -7.45 -2.31 14.37
CA THR A 305 -8.06 -0.98 14.24
C THR A 305 -7.72 -0.14 15.46
N THR A 306 -7.07 1.00 15.24
CA THR A 306 -6.50 1.83 16.30
C THR A 306 -6.77 3.31 16.05
N MET A 307 -6.63 4.13 17.09
CA MET A 307 -6.72 5.59 17.00
C MET A 307 -7.98 6.09 16.26
N ASP A 308 -9.13 5.51 16.60
CA ASP A 308 -10.44 5.84 16.01
C ASP A 308 -10.54 5.62 14.48
N ALA A 309 -9.66 4.79 13.89
CA ALA A 309 -9.84 4.30 12.54
C ALA A 309 -11.19 3.59 12.36
N GLY A 310 -11.81 3.68 11.18
CA GLY A 310 -13.02 2.95 10.82
C GLY A 310 -12.73 1.90 9.75
N VAL A 311 -12.84 0.62 10.11
CA VAL A 311 -12.55 -0.52 9.20
C VAL A 311 -13.82 -1.32 8.89
N ILE A 312 -14.07 -1.61 7.62
CA ILE A 312 -15.03 -2.62 7.20
C ILE A 312 -14.24 -3.90 6.93
N ASN A 313 -14.53 -4.96 7.69
CA ASN A 313 -13.92 -6.29 7.57
C ASN A 313 -14.96 -7.30 7.09
N GLU A 314 -15.01 -7.56 5.78
CA GLU A 314 -16.09 -8.35 5.20
C GLU A 314 -15.68 -9.39 4.17
N GLY A 315 -16.29 -10.57 4.21
CA GLY A 315 -16.00 -11.61 3.21
C GLY A 315 -14.62 -12.25 3.31
N ASN A 316 -13.85 -12.01 4.37
CA ASN A 316 -12.49 -12.55 4.50
C ASN A 316 -12.49 -14.01 4.98
N TYR A 317 -11.46 -14.77 4.61
CA TYR A 317 -11.21 -16.12 5.10
C TYR A 317 -10.06 -16.09 6.10
N PHE A 318 -10.29 -16.53 7.34
CA PHE A 318 -9.29 -16.65 8.40
C PHE A 318 -9.03 -18.12 8.73
N GLU A 319 -7.77 -18.55 8.66
CA GLU A 319 -7.32 -19.91 8.95
C GLU A 319 -6.12 -19.92 9.88
N ASN A 320 -6.19 -20.64 10.99
CA ASN A 320 -5.08 -20.80 11.94
C ASN A 320 -4.45 -19.45 12.37
N CYS A 321 -5.28 -18.44 12.58
CA CYS A 321 -4.85 -17.10 12.97
C CYS A 321 -4.95 -16.96 14.50
N ASN A 322 -3.88 -16.48 15.14
CA ASN A 322 -3.85 -16.28 16.59
C ASN A 322 -4.93 -15.29 17.05
N ARG A 323 -5.02 -14.12 16.41
CA ARG A 323 -6.11 -13.15 16.58
C ARG A 323 -6.55 -12.60 15.24
N THR A 324 -7.86 -12.66 14.94
CA THR A 324 -8.40 -12.19 13.66
C THR A 324 -8.56 -10.67 13.64
N VAL A 325 -9.03 -10.08 14.74
CA VAL A 325 -9.21 -8.64 14.90
C VAL A 325 -8.73 -8.19 16.29
N ASP A 326 -7.86 -7.20 16.32
CA ASP A 326 -7.47 -6.45 17.52
C ASP A 326 -8.10 -5.05 17.50
N ILE A 327 -8.67 -4.65 18.64
CA ILE A 327 -9.18 -3.30 18.89
C ILE A 327 -8.15 -2.56 19.75
N GLY A 328 -7.46 -1.58 19.17
CA GLY A 328 -6.22 -1.06 19.75
C GLY A 328 -5.03 -1.99 19.46
N GLN A 329 -3.81 -1.51 19.68
CA GLN A 329 -2.61 -2.35 19.66
C GLN A 329 -1.41 -1.64 20.30
N GLY A 330 -0.71 -2.31 21.23
CA GLY A 330 0.32 -1.67 22.04
C GLY A 330 -0.25 -0.46 22.77
N ASP A 331 0.42 0.69 22.69
CA ASP A 331 -0.05 1.95 23.29
C ASP A 331 -1.14 2.67 22.46
N SER A 332 -1.40 2.20 21.23
CA SER A 332 -2.40 2.83 20.36
C SER A 332 -3.81 2.49 20.85
N GLY A 333 -4.58 3.53 21.17
CA GLY A 333 -5.97 3.42 21.61
C GLY A 333 -6.90 2.77 20.58
N PRO A 334 -8.16 2.48 20.97
CA PRO A 334 -9.07 1.69 20.15
C PRO A 334 -9.52 2.41 18.87
N GLY A 335 -9.77 1.63 17.82
CA GLY A 335 -10.52 2.04 16.63
C GLY A 335 -11.94 1.46 16.60
N ARG A 336 -12.60 1.60 15.45
CA ARG A 336 -13.91 1.05 15.11
C ARG A 336 -13.78 0.06 13.97
N ILE A 337 -14.64 -0.95 13.98
CA ILE A 337 -14.67 -1.99 12.95
C ILE A 337 -16.05 -2.63 12.87
N VAL A 338 -16.51 -2.88 11.65
CA VAL A 338 -17.69 -3.70 11.37
C VAL A 338 -17.22 -4.97 10.67
N SER A 339 -17.38 -6.11 11.35
CA SER A 339 -17.04 -7.42 10.83
C SER A 339 -18.30 -8.18 10.41
N ARG A 340 -18.37 -8.62 9.15
CA ARG A 340 -19.54 -9.36 8.62
C ARG A 340 -19.15 -10.38 7.56
N ASN A 341 -19.94 -11.44 7.40
CA ASN A 341 -19.76 -12.44 6.33
C ASN A 341 -18.33 -13.01 6.24
N ASN A 342 -17.60 -13.17 7.34
CA ASN A 342 -16.25 -13.75 7.32
C ASN A 342 -16.33 -15.27 7.49
N HIS A 343 -15.44 -16.01 6.83
CA HIS A 343 -15.26 -17.43 7.03
C HIS A 343 -14.08 -17.67 7.98
N VAL A 344 -14.27 -18.51 9.00
CA VAL A 344 -13.28 -18.68 10.07
C VAL A 344 -13.06 -20.17 10.31
N VAL A 345 -11.80 -20.58 10.27
CA VAL A 345 -11.33 -21.95 10.54
C VAL A 345 -10.19 -21.87 11.56
N ASN A 346 -10.31 -22.60 12.67
CA ASN A 346 -9.28 -22.68 13.72
C ASN A 346 -8.71 -21.31 14.15
N SER A 347 -9.57 -20.30 14.23
CA SER A 347 -9.20 -18.93 14.60
C SER A 347 -10.32 -18.31 15.45
N PRO A 348 -10.04 -17.31 16.29
CA PRO A 348 -11.09 -16.57 16.98
C PRO A 348 -12.03 -15.85 15.99
N ALA A 349 -13.32 -15.79 16.33
CA ALA A 349 -14.28 -15.03 15.53
C ALA A 349 -13.90 -13.52 15.50
N PRO A 350 -13.97 -12.85 14.34
CA PRO A 350 -13.68 -11.42 14.26
C PRO A 350 -14.76 -10.61 14.99
N VAL A 351 -14.33 -9.61 15.75
CA VAL A 351 -15.22 -8.75 16.55
C VAL A 351 -15.66 -7.50 15.77
N SER A 352 -16.73 -6.87 16.25
CA SER A 352 -17.18 -5.55 15.79
C SER A 352 -17.19 -4.55 16.95
N ARG A 353 -16.93 -3.28 16.67
CA ARG A 353 -17.01 -2.17 17.63
C ARG A 353 -17.38 -0.87 16.92
N GLY A 354 -18.45 -0.23 17.38
CA GLY A 354 -18.93 1.05 16.83
C GLY A 354 -19.53 0.90 15.43
N SER A 355 -19.62 2.02 14.72
CA SER A 355 -20.05 2.09 13.32
C SER A 355 -18.88 2.54 12.44
N VAL A 356 -18.97 2.27 11.14
CA VAL A 356 -18.00 2.70 10.13
C VAL A 356 -18.76 3.19 8.90
N ALA A 357 -18.32 4.29 8.30
CA ALA A 357 -18.92 4.80 7.06
C ALA A 357 -18.86 3.76 5.92
N GLY A 358 -19.88 3.74 5.07
CA GLY A 358 -19.88 2.89 3.87
C GLY A 358 -18.87 3.34 2.80
N VAL A 359 -18.61 2.48 1.82
CA VAL A 359 -17.73 2.80 0.68
C VAL A 359 -18.54 3.29 -0.54
N PRO A 360 -17.99 4.22 -1.35
CA PRO A 360 -18.75 4.85 -2.44
C PRO A 360 -18.67 4.12 -3.80
N TYR A 361 -17.90 3.04 -3.91
CA TYR A 361 -17.64 2.33 -5.16
C TYR A 361 -18.37 0.98 -5.22
N GLY A 362 -18.62 0.50 -6.44
CA GLY A 362 -19.09 -0.87 -6.67
C GLY A 362 -17.98 -1.89 -6.42
N PHE A 363 -18.35 -3.01 -5.81
CA PHE A 363 -17.49 -4.19 -5.60
C PHE A 363 -18.35 -5.45 -5.56
N GLN A 364 -17.71 -6.61 -5.59
CA GLN A 364 -18.36 -7.91 -5.44
C GLN A 364 -17.68 -8.67 -4.30
N LEU A 365 -18.48 -9.28 -3.42
CA LEU A 365 -17.98 -10.22 -2.44
C LEU A 365 -18.02 -11.62 -3.05
N ASP A 366 -16.94 -12.36 -2.85
CA ASP A 366 -16.95 -13.78 -3.15
C ASP A 366 -17.71 -14.51 -2.05
N THR A 367 -18.09 -15.76 -2.32
CA THR A 367 -18.51 -16.65 -1.25
C THR A 367 -17.35 -16.80 -0.26
N PRO A 368 -17.51 -16.43 1.03
CA PRO A 368 -16.39 -16.35 1.96
C PRO A 368 -15.61 -17.67 2.13
N SER A 369 -16.27 -18.83 2.01
CA SER A 369 -15.62 -20.15 2.05
C SER A 369 -14.80 -20.49 0.80
N GLN A 370 -15.04 -19.83 -0.33
CA GLN A 370 -14.31 -20.03 -1.59
C GLN A 370 -13.09 -19.10 -1.72
N VAL A 371 -13.02 -18.04 -0.90
CA VAL A 371 -11.93 -17.05 -0.93
C VAL A 371 -10.55 -17.70 -0.82
N LYS A 372 -10.38 -18.73 0.02
CA LYS A 372 -9.13 -19.50 0.10
C LYS A 372 -8.68 -20.02 -1.27
N SER A 373 -9.58 -20.67 -2.03
CA SER A 373 -9.24 -21.23 -3.34
C SER A 373 -8.99 -20.14 -4.37
N ILE A 374 -9.84 -19.11 -4.40
CA ILE A 374 -9.76 -17.98 -5.34
C ILE A 374 -8.43 -17.24 -5.15
N VAL A 375 -8.14 -16.84 -3.92
CA VAL A 375 -6.96 -16.06 -3.57
C VAL A 375 -5.68 -16.87 -3.70
N SER A 376 -5.67 -18.15 -3.32
CA SER A 376 -4.47 -19.00 -3.48
C SER A 376 -4.07 -19.18 -4.94
N GLY A 377 -5.06 -19.21 -5.85
CA GLY A 377 -4.83 -19.38 -7.29
C GLY A 377 -4.50 -18.08 -8.03
N GLY A 378 -4.96 -16.92 -7.51
CA GLY A 378 -4.79 -15.64 -8.19
C GLY A 378 -3.69 -14.73 -7.62
N ALA A 379 -3.44 -14.78 -6.30
CA ALA A 379 -2.61 -13.77 -5.65
C ALA A 379 -1.10 -14.01 -5.82
N GLY A 380 -0.36 -12.91 -5.97
CA GLY A 380 1.09 -12.87 -6.06
C GLY A 380 1.65 -12.64 -7.46
N ALA A 381 2.97 -12.46 -7.51
CA ALA A 381 3.71 -12.30 -8.75
C ALA A 381 3.88 -13.64 -9.47
N ARG A 382 3.80 -13.61 -10.79
CA ARG A 382 3.89 -14.75 -11.71
C ARG A 382 5.28 -14.95 -12.29
#